data_AF-W7AGG9-F1
#
_entry.id   AF-W7AGG9-F1
#
_cell.length_a   1.000
_cell.length_b   1.000
_cell.length_c   1.000
_cell.angle_alpha   90.00
_cell.angle_beta   90.00
_cell.angle_gamma   90.00
#
_symmetry.space_group_name_H-M   'P 1'
#
loop_
_entity.id
_entity.type
_entity.pdbx_description
1 polymer ?
#
loop_
_entity_poly.entity_id
_entity_poly.type
_entity_poly.pdbx_seq_one_letter_code
_entity_poly.pdbx_strand_id
1 'polypeptide(L)'
;MLRFSGWIEEGIWRRKQETDTAESPPTRLRLKQLEQGTAKQEQQIPRDRWDSPLEGVKSSLKGMDMRSRLICQAIEVWMQNLQIDKNEKWEQKESSCQKEEVGFLFPGWREDKCPINRKNNQWSRLTRDISLMRSQAYHRNLAVCMDMMSIILTAYQNIERETSSWTLQGKDACEAIYDAFTTWGGKAVAEEVMSEWFNNPPKGTSRRRSLKVSEGNKARGEIWAEFFKEAGSYVTALQCYKNPAEANRWRTTCLRTRNNEGCEQMQGDVQQYEEKRAEESLRRIFVPQSGHGRVSRINKPPLAYFERGRQGYTSCLTTIVATGDNNEYSVSGF
;
A
#
# COMPACT_ATOMS: atom_id res chain seq x y z
N MET A 1 1.20 19.38 1.49
CA MET A 1 2.37 18.55 1.12
C MET A 1 2.16 17.17 1.72
N LEU A 2 2.12 16.13 0.88
CA LEU A 2 1.92 14.76 1.35
C LEU A 2 3.16 14.29 2.10
N ARG A 3 2.91 13.64 3.23
CA ARG A 3 3.93 13.06 4.10
C ARG A 3 3.38 11.73 4.59
N PHE A 4 4.26 10.75 4.74
CA PHE A 4 3.87 9.48 5.33
C PHE A 4 3.39 9.69 6.77
N SER A 5 4.08 10.57 7.50
CA SER A 5 3.66 11.06 8.82
C SER A 5 2.25 11.67 8.83
N GLY A 6 1.85 12.39 7.77
CA GLY A 6 0.49 12.95 7.65
C GLY A 6 -0.58 11.88 7.42
N TRP A 7 -0.26 10.81 6.70
CA TRP A 7 -1.16 9.66 6.61
C TRP A 7 -1.28 8.92 7.94
N ILE A 8 -0.23 8.84 8.74
CA ILE A 8 -0.33 8.27 10.09
C ILE A 8 -1.30 9.09 10.96
N GLU A 9 -1.22 10.42 10.90
CA GLU A 9 -2.14 11.32 11.62
C GLU A 9 -3.60 11.14 11.20
N GLU A 10 -3.89 11.20 9.89
CA GLU A 10 -5.27 11.15 9.39
C GLU A 10 -5.82 9.73 9.22
N GLY A 11 -4.97 8.80 8.83
CA GLY A 11 -5.28 7.40 8.52
C GLY A 11 -5.38 6.56 9.78
N ILE A 12 -4.32 6.61 10.61
CA ILE A 12 -4.14 5.69 11.73
C ILE A 12 -4.71 6.29 13.02
N TRP A 13 -4.21 7.45 13.47
CA TRP A 13 -4.63 8.04 14.74
C TRP A 13 -6.11 8.36 14.77
N ARG A 14 -6.67 8.89 13.67
CA ARG A 14 -8.09 9.24 13.58
C ARG A 14 -9.04 8.04 13.60
N ARG A 15 -8.57 6.85 13.18
CA ARG A 15 -9.36 5.61 13.14
C ARG A 15 -9.09 4.69 14.32
N LYS A 16 -8.19 5.07 15.23
CA LYS A 16 -7.89 4.31 16.44
C LYS A 16 -9.18 4.00 17.19
N GLN A 17 -9.42 2.73 17.45
CA GLN A 17 -10.52 2.26 18.30
C GLN A 17 -9.92 1.49 19.47
N GLU A 18 -10.50 1.66 20.65
CA GLU A 18 -10.18 0.79 21.77
C GLU A 18 -10.70 -0.61 21.44
N THR A 19 -9.78 -1.57 21.42
CA THR A 19 -10.12 -2.97 21.25
C THR A 19 -9.69 -3.68 22.51
N ASP A 20 -10.65 -3.93 23.40
CA ASP A 20 -10.47 -4.86 24.50
C ASP A 20 -10.66 -6.26 23.95
N THR A 21 -9.56 -6.92 23.62
CA THR A 21 -9.57 -8.33 23.22
C THR A 21 -8.91 -9.15 24.31
N ALA A 22 -9.64 -10.17 24.77
CA ALA A 22 -9.15 -11.22 25.65
C ALA A 22 -8.64 -12.42 24.82
N GLU A 23 -7.78 -13.22 25.46
CA GLU A 23 -6.93 -14.31 24.94
C GLU A 23 -5.72 -13.89 24.07
N SER A 24 -4.64 -14.68 24.17
CA SER A 24 -3.26 -14.32 23.81
C SER A 24 -3.16 -13.62 22.45
N PRO A 25 -2.79 -12.33 22.44
CA PRO A 25 -2.90 -11.50 21.25
C PRO A 25 -1.83 -11.86 20.21
N PRO A 26 -2.15 -11.84 18.89
CA PRO A 26 -1.17 -12.14 17.83
C PRO A 26 0.02 -11.17 17.78
N THR A 27 -0.11 -9.99 18.40
CA THR A 27 0.99 -9.03 18.58
C THR A 27 1.05 -8.53 20.03
N ARG A 28 2.26 -8.19 20.49
CA ARG A 28 2.49 -7.49 21.77
C ARG A 28 2.33 -5.98 21.68
N LEU A 29 2.41 -5.44 20.47
CA LEU A 29 2.33 -4.00 20.23
C LEU A 29 0.89 -3.52 20.39
N ARG A 30 0.73 -2.33 20.98
CA ARG A 30 -0.56 -1.64 21.00
C ARG A 30 -0.38 -0.17 20.65
N LEU A 31 -1.17 0.32 19.72
CA LEU A 31 -1.20 1.73 19.32
C LEU A 31 -1.53 2.62 20.53
N LYS A 32 -2.42 2.18 21.43
CA LYS A 32 -2.79 2.92 22.65
C LYS A 32 -1.62 3.20 23.60
N GLN A 33 -0.58 2.37 23.59
CA GLN A 33 0.60 2.57 24.44
C GLN A 33 1.49 3.74 23.96
N LEU A 34 1.30 4.19 22.72
CA LEU A 34 2.03 5.32 22.15
C LEU A 34 1.33 6.66 22.41
N GLU A 35 0.14 6.66 23.00
CA GLU A 35 -0.58 7.89 23.31
C GLU A 35 0.21 8.80 24.24
N GLN A 36 -0.11 10.09 24.19
CA GLN A 36 0.49 11.05 25.09
C GLN A 36 0.12 10.69 26.53
N GLY A 37 1.08 10.10 27.26
CA GLY A 37 0.92 9.73 28.65
C GLY A 37 0.69 10.95 29.54
N THR A 38 0.05 10.72 30.69
CA THR A 38 0.01 11.72 31.76
C THR A 38 1.42 11.96 32.31
N ALA A 39 1.67 13.10 32.96
CA ALA A 39 2.99 13.52 33.44
C ALA A 39 3.71 12.48 34.34
N LYS A 40 3.00 11.49 34.88
CA LYS A 40 3.54 10.42 35.72
C LYS A 40 4.00 9.16 34.96
N GLN A 41 3.67 9.02 33.67
CA GLN A 41 4.13 7.87 32.88
C GLN A 41 5.54 8.11 32.35
N GLU A 42 6.30 7.01 32.18
CA GLU A 42 7.58 7.05 31.46
C GLU A 42 7.37 7.72 30.10
N GLN A 43 8.01 8.88 29.92
CA GLN A 43 7.86 9.65 28.69
C GLN A 43 8.62 9.03 27.53
N GLN A 44 9.59 8.15 27.80
CA GLN A 44 10.36 7.46 26.77
C GLN A 44 9.58 6.27 26.23
N ILE A 45 9.66 6.06 24.92
CA ILE A 45 9.16 4.84 24.27
C ILE A 45 10.29 3.80 24.36
N PRO A 46 10.07 2.65 25.02
CA PRO A 46 11.11 1.63 25.19
C PRO A 46 11.67 1.14 23.85
N ARG A 47 12.99 0.91 23.77
CA ARG A 47 13.65 0.47 22.52
C ARG A 47 13.38 -1.00 22.19
N ASP A 48 13.21 -1.82 23.21
CA ASP A 48 12.87 -3.25 23.13
C ASP A 48 11.40 -3.50 22.72
N ARG A 49 10.60 -2.43 22.59
CA ARG A 49 9.21 -2.51 22.12
C ARG A 49 9.07 -3.31 20.82
N TRP A 50 10.01 -3.17 19.90
CA TRP A 50 9.98 -3.82 18.58
C TRP A 50 10.68 -5.18 18.55
N ASP A 51 11.16 -5.66 19.70
CA ASP A 51 11.71 -6.99 19.83
C ASP A 51 10.55 -8.00 19.88
N SER A 52 10.42 -8.81 18.83
CA SER A 52 9.37 -9.83 18.70
C SER A 52 7.95 -9.26 18.73
N PRO A 53 7.56 -8.47 17.71
CA PRO A 53 6.26 -7.81 17.69
C PRO A 53 5.10 -8.79 17.52
N LEU A 54 5.32 -9.97 16.96
CA LEU A 54 4.34 -11.04 16.84
C LEU A 54 4.60 -12.15 17.86
N GLU A 55 3.56 -12.70 18.45
CA GLU A 55 3.67 -13.84 19.37
C GLU A 55 3.70 -15.17 18.61
N GLY A 56 4.42 -16.17 19.12
CA GLY A 56 4.41 -17.54 18.58
C GLY A 56 5.13 -17.72 17.23
N VAL A 57 5.88 -16.73 16.76
CA VAL A 57 6.72 -16.84 15.55
C VAL A 57 8.11 -17.34 15.90
N LYS A 58 8.72 -18.11 14.99
CA LYS A 58 10.01 -18.80 15.24
C LYS A 58 11.21 -17.88 15.02
N SER A 59 11.08 -16.90 14.13
CA SER A 59 12.20 -16.06 13.69
C SER A 59 11.89 -14.57 13.80
N SER A 60 12.93 -13.78 14.06
CA SER A 60 12.89 -12.32 14.01
C SER A 60 14.18 -11.79 13.38
N LEU A 61 14.07 -10.70 12.62
CA LEU A 61 15.25 -10.01 12.10
C LEU A 61 15.99 -9.32 13.24
N LYS A 62 17.32 -9.48 13.27
CA LYS A 62 18.19 -8.72 14.17
C LYS A 62 18.10 -7.22 13.86
N GLY A 63 18.07 -6.40 14.92
CA GLY A 63 18.03 -4.94 14.80
C GLY A 63 16.72 -4.41 14.24
N MET A 64 15.60 -4.99 14.69
CA MET A 64 14.25 -4.60 14.23
C MET A 64 13.97 -3.12 14.49
N ASP A 65 14.41 -2.59 15.64
CA ASP A 65 14.35 -1.17 15.99
C ASP A 65 15.02 -0.27 14.93
N MET A 66 16.23 -0.64 14.52
CA MET A 66 17.01 0.12 13.56
C MET A 66 16.43 -0.01 12.15
N ARG A 67 16.12 -1.24 11.71
CA ARG A 67 15.57 -1.51 10.37
C ARG A 67 14.24 -0.79 10.15
N SER A 68 13.32 -0.94 11.10
CA SER A 68 12.00 -0.29 11.03
C SER A 68 12.15 1.23 10.98
N ARG A 69 13.02 1.82 11.80
CA ARG A 69 13.32 3.25 11.77
C ARG A 69 13.87 3.72 10.43
N LEU A 70 14.85 3.02 9.87
CA LEU A 70 15.47 3.38 8.60
C LEU A 70 14.46 3.29 7.43
N ILE A 71 13.63 2.24 7.40
CA ILE A 71 12.53 2.14 6.42
C ILE A 71 11.57 3.34 6.56
N CYS A 72 11.15 3.66 7.79
CA CYS A 72 10.24 4.78 8.03
C CYS A 72 10.80 6.12 7.55
N GLN A 73 12.08 6.38 7.82
CA GLN A 73 12.78 7.58 7.35
C GLN A 73 12.91 7.59 5.82
N ALA A 74 13.29 6.46 5.21
CA ALA A 74 13.41 6.32 3.77
C ALA A 74 12.08 6.56 3.05
N ILE A 75 10.99 5.96 3.53
CA ILE A 75 9.63 6.16 2.98
C ILE A 75 9.19 7.61 3.12
N GLU A 76 9.41 8.25 4.27
CA GLU A 76 9.05 9.67 4.47
C GLU A 76 9.82 10.58 3.50
N VAL A 77 11.13 10.38 3.33
CA VAL A 77 11.94 11.16 2.36
C VAL A 77 11.48 10.91 0.93
N TRP A 78 11.27 9.65 0.56
CA TRP A 78 10.81 9.28 -0.77
C TRP A 78 9.46 9.93 -1.10
N MET A 79 8.47 9.78 -0.21
CA MET A 79 7.12 10.33 -0.41
C MET A 79 7.09 11.85 -0.48
N GLN A 80 7.96 12.54 0.26
CA GLN A 80 8.07 14.00 0.20
C GLN A 80 8.58 14.52 -1.15
N ASN A 81 9.30 13.68 -1.90
CA ASN A 81 9.88 14.02 -3.19
C ASN A 81 9.03 13.54 -4.37
N LEU A 82 7.88 12.89 -4.12
CA LEU A 82 6.94 12.53 -5.18
C LEU A 82 6.26 13.77 -5.77
N GLN A 83 6.01 13.76 -7.08
CA GLN A 83 5.26 14.81 -7.76
C GLN A 83 3.79 14.43 -7.86
N ILE A 84 2.93 15.45 -7.89
CA ILE A 84 1.48 15.29 -8.03
C ILE A 84 1.13 15.38 -9.51
N ASP A 85 0.49 14.33 -10.04
CA ASP A 85 -0.03 14.33 -11.40
C ASP A 85 -1.30 15.20 -11.52
N LYS A 86 -1.84 15.31 -12.74
CA LYS A 86 -3.09 16.04 -13.02
C LYS A 86 -4.33 15.48 -12.30
N ASN A 87 -4.26 14.25 -11.79
CA ASN A 87 -5.35 13.56 -11.10
C ASN A 87 -5.17 13.57 -9.57
N GLU A 88 -4.27 14.40 -9.05
CA GLU A 88 -3.90 14.46 -7.64
C GLU A 88 -3.29 13.16 -7.08
N LYS A 89 -2.74 12.31 -7.95
CA LYS A 89 -2.00 11.10 -7.59
C LYS A 89 -0.52 11.42 -7.52
N TRP A 90 0.17 10.72 -6.62
CA TRP A 90 1.60 10.91 -6.41
C TRP A 90 2.35 9.87 -7.23
N GLU A 91 2.96 10.29 -8.32
CA GLU A 91 3.60 9.39 -9.28
C GLU A 91 5.13 9.45 -9.16
N GLN A 92 5.75 8.28 -9.03
CA GLN A 92 7.22 8.16 -9.02
C GLN A 92 7.83 8.55 -10.37
N LYS A 93 7.13 8.31 -11.49
CA LYS A 93 7.66 8.50 -12.85
C LYS A 93 8.08 9.94 -13.13
N GLU A 94 7.42 10.91 -12.49
CA GLU A 94 7.71 12.33 -12.64
C GLU A 94 8.76 12.81 -11.62
N SER A 95 9.05 12.02 -10.57
CA SER A 95 10.05 12.37 -9.56
C SER A 95 11.47 12.01 -10.01
N SER A 96 12.41 12.91 -9.71
CA SER A 96 13.84 12.66 -9.84
C SER A 96 14.38 11.77 -8.72
N CYS A 97 13.66 11.64 -7.60
CA CYS A 97 14.04 10.83 -6.45
C CYS A 97 13.57 9.37 -6.61
N GLN A 98 14.49 8.48 -6.96
CA GLN A 98 14.22 7.03 -6.94
C GLN A 98 14.37 6.46 -5.53
N LYS A 99 13.78 5.30 -5.26
CA LYS A 99 13.77 4.72 -3.90
C LYS A 99 15.18 4.38 -3.43
N GLU A 100 16.02 3.89 -4.32
CA GLU A 100 17.42 3.55 -4.08
C GLU A 100 18.28 4.77 -3.76
N GLU A 101 17.81 5.97 -4.08
CA GLU A 101 18.57 7.22 -3.96
C GLU A 101 18.24 8.00 -2.67
N VAL A 102 17.27 7.54 -1.87
CA VAL A 102 16.77 8.24 -0.68
C VAL A 102 17.73 8.18 0.52
N GLY A 103 18.72 7.28 0.48
CA GLY A 103 19.61 7.00 1.61
C GLY A 103 18.96 6.19 2.73
N PHE A 104 19.48 6.34 3.95
CA PHE A 104 19.10 5.63 5.19
C PHE A 104 19.26 4.11 5.14
N LEU A 105 18.41 3.47 4.35
CA LEU A 105 18.38 2.04 4.14
C LEU A 105 19.31 1.63 2.99
N PHE A 106 19.39 2.48 1.96
CA PHE A 106 20.20 2.26 0.77
C PHE A 106 21.57 2.95 0.88
N PRO A 107 22.64 2.34 0.36
CA PRO A 107 23.92 3.02 0.24
C PRO A 107 23.84 4.17 -0.79
N GLY A 108 24.56 5.26 -0.54
CA GLY A 108 24.71 6.34 -1.53
C GLY A 108 23.51 7.29 -1.61
N TRP A 109 23.19 7.96 -0.51
CA TRP A 109 22.20 9.05 -0.52
C TRP A 109 22.58 10.11 -1.55
N ARG A 110 21.64 10.44 -2.44
CA ARG A 110 21.76 11.49 -3.43
C ARG A 110 20.96 12.71 -3.03
N GLU A 111 21.59 13.61 -2.29
CA GLU A 111 20.95 14.83 -1.78
C GLU A 111 20.42 15.73 -2.91
N ASP A 112 21.07 15.72 -4.09
CA ASP A 112 20.65 16.47 -5.28
C ASP A 112 19.30 15.99 -5.86
N LYS A 113 19.03 14.69 -5.75
CA LYS A 113 17.80 14.08 -6.27
C LYS A 113 16.71 13.87 -5.22
N CYS A 114 17.12 13.52 -4.01
CA CYS A 114 16.24 13.26 -2.88
C CYS A 114 16.53 14.24 -1.74
N PRO A 115 16.27 15.55 -1.93
CA PRO A 115 16.53 16.55 -0.91
C PRO A 115 15.66 16.30 0.33
N ILE A 116 16.27 16.42 1.51
CA ILE A 116 15.56 16.33 2.78
C ILE A 116 15.14 17.72 3.21
N ASN A 117 13.85 18.03 3.07
CA ASN A 117 13.31 19.27 3.61
C ASN A 117 13.22 19.19 5.14
N ARG A 118 14.24 19.69 5.83
CA ARG A 118 14.31 19.66 7.31
C ARG A 118 13.16 20.35 8.03
N LYS A 119 12.43 21.27 7.37
CA LYS A 119 11.23 21.90 7.96
C LYS A 119 10.06 20.92 8.00
N ASN A 120 10.02 19.97 7.06
CA ASN A 120 8.87 19.09 6.85
C ASN A 120 9.17 17.62 7.21
N ASN A 121 10.44 17.21 7.25
CA ASN A 121 10.91 15.89 7.67
C ASN A 121 11.62 15.95 9.03
N GLN A 122 10.84 15.88 10.10
CA GLN A 122 11.38 15.85 11.46
C GLN A 122 12.05 14.50 11.79
N TRP A 123 11.68 13.42 11.09
CA TRP A 123 12.21 12.07 11.35
C TRP A 123 13.65 11.90 10.94
N SER A 124 14.12 12.62 9.91
CA SER A 124 15.51 12.59 9.44
C SER A 124 16.56 12.88 10.53
N ARG A 125 16.17 13.62 11.58
CA ARG A 125 17.04 13.97 12.71
C ARG A 125 17.04 12.93 13.83
N LEU A 126 16.10 11.99 13.81
CA LEU A 126 15.92 10.98 14.86
C LEU A 126 16.82 9.78 14.60
N THR A 127 18.12 9.96 14.84
CA THR A 127 19.11 8.89 14.76
C THR A 127 18.85 7.81 15.81
N ARG A 128 19.50 6.65 15.66
CA ARG A 128 19.38 5.51 16.58
C ARG A 128 19.60 5.90 18.06
N ASP A 129 20.50 6.83 18.32
CA ASP A 129 20.88 7.23 19.67
C ASP A 129 19.83 8.11 20.36
N ILE A 130 18.90 8.69 19.60
CA ILE A 130 17.83 9.53 20.13
C ILE A 130 16.65 8.66 20.54
N SER A 131 16.39 8.64 21.85
CA SER A 131 15.19 8.01 22.42
C SER A 131 13.92 8.73 21.95
N LEU A 132 12.92 7.94 21.58
CA LEU A 132 11.62 8.47 21.18
C LEU A 132 10.79 8.84 22.42
N MET A 133 10.01 9.91 22.31
CA MET A 133 9.32 10.54 23.45
C MET A 133 7.83 10.56 23.17
N ARG A 134 7.02 10.01 24.06
CA ARG A 134 5.55 10.03 23.97
C ARG A 134 4.98 11.44 24.00
N SER A 135 5.68 12.40 24.60
CA SER A 135 5.25 13.81 24.66
C SER A 135 5.33 14.51 23.30
N GLN A 136 6.17 14.03 22.37
CA GLN A 136 6.40 14.68 21.08
C GLN A 136 5.64 13.97 19.96
N ALA A 137 4.73 14.69 19.29
CA ALA A 137 3.84 14.10 18.27
C ALA A 137 4.60 13.40 17.13
N TYR A 138 5.66 14.02 16.61
CA TYR A 138 6.46 13.45 15.53
C TYR A 138 7.27 12.21 15.98
N HIS A 139 7.66 12.10 17.25
CA HIS A 139 8.26 10.88 17.82
C HIS A 139 7.22 9.76 17.88
N ARG A 140 5.99 10.06 18.31
CA ARG A 140 4.89 9.08 18.30
C ARG A 140 4.58 8.60 16.89
N ASN A 141 4.51 9.49 15.90
CA ASN A 141 4.24 9.10 14.52
C ASN A 141 5.36 8.22 13.96
N LEU A 142 6.63 8.49 14.28
CA LEU A 142 7.73 7.59 13.92
C LEU A 142 7.58 6.23 14.61
N ALA A 143 7.25 6.19 15.90
CA ALA A 143 7.02 4.94 16.61
C ALA A 143 5.84 4.14 16.04
N VAL A 144 4.77 4.79 15.58
CA VAL A 144 3.65 4.14 14.87
C VAL A 144 4.11 3.52 13.56
N CYS A 145 4.92 4.25 12.78
CA CYS A 145 5.53 3.68 11.58
C CYS A 145 6.40 2.46 11.92
N MET A 146 7.21 2.56 12.97
CA MET A 146 8.09 1.46 13.40
C MET A 146 7.30 0.24 13.87
N ASP A 147 6.20 0.44 14.62
CA ASP A 147 5.26 -0.63 14.97
C ASP A 147 4.77 -1.34 13.70
N MET A 148 4.27 -0.59 12.71
CA MET A 148 3.80 -1.17 11.45
C MET A 148 4.89 -1.95 10.72
N MET A 149 6.07 -1.35 10.54
CA MET A 149 7.17 -1.99 9.82
C MET A 149 7.66 -3.23 10.53
N SER A 150 7.71 -3.22 11.87
CA SER A 150 8.10 -4.39 12.66
C SER A 150 7.10 -5.54 12.52
N ILE A 151 5.79 -5.26 12.51
CA ILE A 151 4.73 -6.25 12.26
C ILE A 151 4.92 -6.86 10.86
N ILE A 152 5.08 -6.04 9.83
CA ILE A 152 5.22 -6.50 8.44
C ILE A 152 6.49 -7.32 8.26
N LEU A 153 7.64 -6.82 8.72
CA LEU A 153 8.91 -7.52 8.59
C LEU A 153 8.89 -8.86 9.34
N THR A 154 8.30 -8.90 10.52
CA THR A 154 8.20 -10.15 11.29
C THR A 154 7.27 -11.15 10.60
N ALA A 155 6.12 -10.70 10.09
CA ALA A 155 5.24 -11.54 9.29
C ALA A 155 5.98 -12.08 8.05
N TYR A 156 6.62 -11.21 7.28
CA TYR A 156 7.34 -11.55 6.04
C TYR A 156 8.47 -12.56 6.22
N GLN A 157 9.05 -12.65 7.42
CA GLN A 157 10.08 -13.65 7.71
C GLN A 157 9.54 -15.00 8.16
N ASN A 158 8.28 -15.04 8.56
CA ASN A 158 7.64 -16.25 9.11
C ASN A 158 6.48 -16.74 8.23
N ILE A 159 6.31 -16.17 7.02
CA ILE A 159 5.41 -16.74 6.02
C ILE A 159 6.05 -18.05 5.51
N GLU A 160 5.31 -19.13 5.67
CA GLU A 160 5.66 -20.47 5.23
C GLU A 160 4.83 -20.83 3.99
N ARG A 161 5.38 -21.71 3.14
CA ARG A 161 4.67 -22.24 1.99
C ARG A 161 3.98 -23.54 2.40
N GLU A 162 2.66 -23.58 2.30
CA GLU A 162 1.86 -24.80 2.36
C GLU A 162 1.48 -25.26 0.95
N THR A 163 0.91 -26.46 0.82
CA THR A 163 0.63 -27.13 -0.47
C THR A 163 -0.08 -26.24 -1.48
N SER A 164 -1.00 -25.38 -1.02
CA SER A 164 -1.82 -24.51 -1.88
C SER A 164 -1.97 -23.08 -1.36
N SER A 165 -1.19 -22.67 -0.36
CA SER A 165 -1.36 -21.37 0.29
C SER A 165 -0.06 -20.87 0.91
N TRP A 166 0.02 -19.55 1.07
CA TRP A 166 1.02 -18.90 1.90
C TRP A 166 0.42 -18.68 3.27
N THR A 167 1.05 -19.25 4.29
CA THR A 167 0.51 -19.22 5.64
C THR A 167 1.46 -18.57 6.63
N LEU A 168 0.88 -17.98 7.66
CA LEU A 168 1.57 -17.50 8.84
C LEU A 168 0.83 -18.10 10.04
N GLN A 169 1.52 -18.99 10.77
CA GLN A 169 0.95 -19.71 11.92
C GLN A 169 -0.32 -20.50 11.56
N GLY A 170 -0.33 -21.16 10.39
CA GLY A 170 -1.46 -21.98 9.93
C GLY A 170 -2.69 -21.20 9.44
N LYS A 171 -2.60 -19.87 9.30
CA LYS A 171 -3.62 -19.02 8.68
C LYS A 171 -3.10 -18.44 7.37
N ASP A 172 -3.98 -18.04 6.44
CA ASP A 172 -3.58 -17.25 5.26
C ASP A 172 -2.75 -16.03 5.69
N ALA A 173 -1.64 -15.77 5.00
CA ALA A 173 -0.69 -14.73 5.38
C ALA A 173 -1.32 -13.33 5.47
N CYS A 174 -2.22 -12.97 4.54
CA CYS A 174 -2.91 -11.69 4.56
C CYS A 174 -3.91 -11.60 5.71
N GLU A 175 -4.61 -12.69 6.03
CA GLU A 175 -5.52 -12.74 7.19
C GLU A 175 -4.74 -12.62 8.50
N ALA A 176 -3.62 -13.33 8.64
CA ALA A 176 -2.78 -13.25 9.84
C ALA A 176 -2.20 -11.84 10.06
N ILE A 177 -1.79 -11.16 8.98
CA ILE A 177 -1.33 -9.75 9.05
C ILE A 177 -2.48 -8.83 9.44
N TYR A 178 -3.68 -9.02 8.89
CA TYR A 178 -4.86 -8.25 9.28
C TYR A 178 -5.22 -8.46 10.75
N ASP A 179 -5.15 -9.69 11.26
CA ASP A 179 -5.35 -10.02 12.68
C ASP A 179 -4.33 -9.28 13.55
N ALA A 180 -3.04 -9.30 13.18
CA ALA A 180 -1.99 -8.59 13.89
C ALA A 180 -2.26 -7.07 13.95
N PHE A 181 -2.67 -6.45 12.84
CA PHE A 181 -3.03 -5.03 12.84
C PHE A 181 -4.33 -4.72 13.60
N THR A 182 -5.28 -5.65 13.60
CA THR A 182 -6.54 -5.53 14.35
C THR A 182 -6.25 -5.50 15.85
N THR A 183 -5.38 -6.39 16.31
CA THR A 183 -4.92 -6.40 17.70
C THR A 183 -4.07 -5.18 18.06
N TRP A 184 -3.26 -4.66 17.13
CA TRP A 184 -2.42 -3.49 17.36
C TRP A 184 -3.22 -2.19 17.49
N GLY A 185 -4.11 -1.89 16.53
CA GLY A 185 -4.77 -0.59 16.38
C GLY A 185 -6.30 -0.63 16.29
N GLY A 186 -6.89 -1.81 16.33
CA GLY A 186 -8.33 -2.03 16.12
C GLY A 186 -8.69 -2.26 14.65
N LYS A 187 -9.91 -2.76 14.43
CA LYS A 187 -10.41 -3.17 13.10
C LYS A 187 -10.33 -2.05 12.06
N ALA A 188 -10.73 -0.83 12.41
CA ALA A 188 -10.71 0.29 11.48
C ALA A 188 -9.28 0.68 11.04
N VAL A 189 -8.30 0.55 11.92
CA VAL A 189 -6.88 0.74 11.59
C VAL A 189 -6.37 -0.39 10.71
N ALA A 190 -6.70 -1.63 11.03
CA ALA A 190 -6.30 -2.79 10.22
C ALA A 190 -6.84 -2.69 8.78
N GLU A 191 -8.11 -2.32 8.62
CA GLU A 191 -8.71 -2.09 7.30
C GLU A 191 -8.01 -0.99 6.51
N GLU A 192 -7.64 0.11 7.16
CA GLU A 192 -6.91 1.21 6.55
C GLU A 192 -5.51 0.75 6.10
N VAL A 193 -4.75 0.12 6.98
CA VAL A 193 -3.41 -0.40 6.65
C VAL A 193 -3.50 -1.41 5.52
N MET A 194 -4.38 -2.41 5.62
CA MET A 194 -4.52 -3.44 4.59
C MET A 194 -4.93 -2.86 3.24
N SER A 195 -5.84 -1.89 3.23
CA SER A 195 -6.32 -1.23 2.02
C SER A 195 -5.24 -0.39 1.32
N GLU A 196 -4.38 0.29 2.09
CA GLU A 196 -3.36 1.17 1.52
C GLU A 196 -2.07 0.42 1.14
N TRP A 197 -1.71 -0.63 1.88
CA TRP A 197 -0.43 -1.32 1.73
C TRP A 197 -0.49 -2.57 0.85
N PHE A 198 -1.55 -3.37 0.95
CA PHE A 198 -1.57 -4.70 0.34
C PHE A 198 -2.71 -4.91 -0.66
N ASN A 199 -3.83 -4.20 -0.49
CA ASN A 199 -5.02 -4.44 -1.30
C ASN A 199 -4.83 -4.02 -2.76
N ASN A 200 -5.02 -4.97 -3.67
CA ASN A 200 -5.04 -4.73 -5.11
C ASN A 200 -6.48 -4.87 -5.64
N PRO A 201 -7.32 -3.83 -5.51
CA PRO A 201 -8.72 -3.94 -5.89
C PRO A 201 -8.86 -4.06 -7.41
N PRO A 202 -9.95 -4.67 -7.91
CA PRO A 202 -10.17 -4.86 -9.34
C PRO A 202 -10.10 -3.53 -10.11
N LYS A 203 -9.55 -3.55 -11.34
CA LYS A 203 -9.49 -2.37 -12.21
C LYS A 203 -10.87 -1.71 -12.32
N GLY A 204 -10.93 -0.39 -12.17
CA GLY A 204 -12.17 0.39 -12.22
C GLY A 204 -12.89 0.57 -10.88
N THR A 205 -12.45 -0.09 -9.81
CA THR A 205 -12.97 0.19 -8.45
C THR A 205 -12.13 1.30 -7.80
N SER A 206 -12.53 2.55 -8.03
CA SER A 206 -11.90 3.70 -7.38
C SER A 206 -12.41 3.83 -5.94
N ARG A 207 -11.74 3.18 -4.99
CA ARG A 207 -11.91 3.52 -3.57
C ARG A 207 -11.14 4.82 -3.33
N ARG A 208 -11.73 5.76 -2.57
CA ARG A 208 -11.00 6.92 -2.06
C ARG A 208 -9.89 6.40 -1.15
N ARG A 209 -8.67 6.35 -1.68
CA ARG A 209 -7.46 5.98 -0.96
C ARG A 209 -6.92 7.19 -0.23
N SER A 210 -6.49 6.99 1.00
CA SER A 210 -5.81 8.02 1.78
C SER A 210 -4.36 8.15 1.33
N LEU A 211 -3.69 7.04 0.97
CA LEU A 211 -2.38 7.05 0.37
C LEU A 211 -2.52 7.09 -1.17
N LYS A 212 -2.56 8.30 -1.73
CA LYS A 212 -2.68 8.55 -3.17
C LYS A 212 -1.38 8.26 -3.97
N VAL A 213 -0.47 7.44 -3.46
CA VAL A 213 0.77 7.04 -4.17
C VAL A 213 0.41 6.13 -5.35
N SER A 214 1.13 6.17 -6.46
CA SER A 214 1.03 5.19 -7.56
C SER A 214 2.34 5.06 -8.30
N GLU A 215 2.63 3.86 -8.80
CA GLU A 215 3.85 3.57 -9.54
C GLU A 215 3.51 2.76 -10.79
N GLY A 216 3.08 3.46 -11.84
CA GLY A 216 2.66 2.84 -13.11
C GLY A 216 1.59 1.77 -12.90
N ASN A 217 1.89 0.55 -13.36
CA ASN A 217 1.00 -0.62 -13.27
C ASN A 217 1.32 -1.55 -12.08
N LYS A 218 2.23 -1.17 -11.17
CA LYS A 218 2.60 -2.01 -10.03
C LYS A 218 1.41 -2.19 -9.08
N ALA A 219 1.27 -3.41 -8.55
CA ALA A 219 0.31 -3.67 -7.48
C ALA A 219 0.72 -2.95 -6.20
N ARG A 220 -0.22 -2.79 -5.25
CA ARG A 220 0.04 -2.02 -4.02
C ARG A 220 1.22 -2.54 -3.20
N GLY A 221 1.28 -3.84 -2.94
CA GLY A 221 2.40 -4.43 -2.20
C GLY A 221 3.75 -4.29 -2.91
N GLU A 222 3.76 -4.13 -4.24
CA GLU A 222 4.99 -4.03 -5.03
C GLU A 222 5.63 -2.64 -4.98
N ILE A 223 4.86 -1.61 -4.65
CA ILE A 223 5.39 -0.25 -4.47
C ILE A 223 6.44 -0.24 -3.35
N TRP A 224 6.28 -1.10 -2.35
CA TRP A 224 7.13 -1.13 -1.17
C TRP A 224 8.30 -2.11 -1.28
N ALA A 225 8.39 -2.86 -2.38
CA ALA A 225 9.24 -4.04 -2.47
C ALA A 225 10.73 -3.75 -2.31
N GLU A 226 11.21 -2.64 -2.88
CA GLU A 226 12.61 -2.21 -2.79
C GLU A 226 13.02 -1.92 -1.34
N PHE A 227 12.14 -1.30 -0.53
CA PHE A 227 12.41 -1.08 0.89
C PHE A 227 12.53 -2.40 1.66
N PHE A 228 11.62 -3.35 1.43
CA PHE A 228 11.68 -4.63 2.14
C PHE A 228 12.86 -5.50 1.69
N LYS A 229 13.22 -5.45 0.40
CA LYS A 229 14.41 -6.11 -0.15
C LYS A 229 15.68 -5.61 0.52
N GLU A 230 15.87 -4.28 0.60
CA GLU A 230 17.05 -3.68 1.21
C GLU A 230 17.07 -3.88 2.73
N ALA A 231 15.90 -3.92 3.38
CA ALA A 231 15.78 -4.29 4.78
C ALA A 231 16.10 -5.77 5.07
N GLY A 232 16.46 -6.57 4.06
CA GLY A 232 16.84 -7.97 4.22
C GLY A 232 15.65 -8.90 4.50
N SER A 233 14.45 -8.49 4.12
CA SER A 233 13.24 -9.31 4.25
C SER A 233 13.27 -10.51 3.29
N TYR A 234 12.79 -11.68 3.73
CA TYR A 234 12.63 -12.85 2.86
C TYR A 234 11.52 -12.63 1.83
N VAL A 235 10.31 -12.29 2.29
CA VAL A 235 9.23 -11.79 1.44
C VAL A 235 9.48 -10.32 1.16
N THR A 236 9.42 -9.92 -0.11
CA THR A 236 9.66 -8.53 -0.55
C THR A 236 8.36 -7.82 -0.91
N ALA A 237 7.34 -8.56 -1.38
CA ALA A 237 6.02 -7.99 -1.65
C ALA A 237 4.91 -9.02 -1.38
N LEU A 238 3.78 -8.52 -0.89
CA LEU A 238 2.56 -9.30 -0.67
C LEU A 238 1.37 -8.55 -1.25
N GLN A 239 0.56 -9.22 -2.06
CA GLN A 239 -0.72 -8.69 -2.51
C GLN A 239 -1.85 -9.43 -1.81
N CYS A 240 -2.77 -8.64 -1.26
CA CYS A 240 -3.95 -9.14 -0.58
C CYS A 240 -5.20 -8.76 -1.37
N TYR A 241 -6.22 -9.60 -1.27
CA TYR A 241 -7.55 -9.32 -1.77
C TYR A 241 -8.56 -9.48 -0.65
N LYS A 242 -9.48 -8.52 -0.55
CA LYS A 242 -10.62 -8.60 0.35
C LYS A 242 -11.83 -9.07 -0.43
N ASN A 243 -12.34 -10.25 -0.10
CA ASN A 243 -13.54 -10.78 -0.74
C ASN A 243 -14.78 -10.00 -0.26
N PRO A 244 -15.55 -9.33 -1.13
CA PRO A 244 -16.73 -8.59 -0.73
C PRO A 244 -17.86 -9.50 -0.23
N ALA A 245 -17.90 -10.78 -0.62
CA ALA A 245 -18.90 -11.75 -0.18
C ALA A 245 -18.59 -12.34 1.20
N GLU A 246 -17.31 -12.44 1.56
CA GLU A 246 -16.86 -12.95 2.87
C GLU A 246 -16.43 -11.74 3.71
N ALA A 247 -17.40 -11.12 4.37
CA ALA A 247 -17.18 -9.91 5.15
C ALA A 247 -15.99 -10.08 6.11
N ASN A 248 -14.93 -9.30 5.86
CA ASN A 248 -13.70 -9.20 6.66
C ASN A 248 -12.65 -10.29 6.47
N ARG A 249 -12.74 -11.15 5.45
CA ARG A 249 -11.64 -12.09 5.14
C ARG A 249 -10.69 -11.52 4.10
N TRP A 250 -9.41 -11.60 4.41
CA TRP A 250 -8.30 -11.29 3.52
C TRP A 250 -7.69 -12.58 3.00
N ARG A 251 -7.33 -12.58 1.72
CA ARG A 251 -6.65 -13.70 1.07
C ARG A 251 -5.39 -13.24 0.37
N THR A 252 -4.38 -14.08 0.41
CA THR A 252 -3.13 -13.86 -0.31
C THR A 252 -3.31 -14.22 -1.78
N THR A 253 -3.12 -13.25 -2.68
CA THR A 253 -3.23 -13.48 -4.13
C THR A 253 -1.89 -13.57 -4.84
N CYS A 254 -0.87 -12.95 -4.26
CA CYS A 254 0.47 -12.91 -4.82
C CYS A 254 1.49 -12.69 -3.71
N LEU A 255 2.60 -13.42 -3.79
CA LEU A 255 3.75 -13.24 -2.94
C LEU A 255 5.01 -13.18 -3.81
N ARG A 256 5.94 -12.29 -3.47
CA ARG A 256 7.29 -12.24 -4.04
C ARG A 256 8.32 -12.42 -2.95
N THR A 257 9.36 -13.19 -3.24
CA THR A 257 10.47 -13.41 -2.32
C THR A 257 11.71 -12.68 -2.82
N ARG A 258 12.74 -12.58 -1.99
CA ARG A 258 14.02 -12.00 -2.38
C ARG A 258 14.68 -12.74 -3.56
N ASN A 259 14.41 -14.04 -3.68
CA ASN A 259 14.99 -14.92 -4.70
C ASN A 259 14.07 -15.12 -5.90
N ASN A 260 12.84 -14.59 -5.85
CA ASN A 260 11.86 -14.71 -6.93
C ASN A 260 11.10 -13.40 -7.11
N GLU A 261 11.44 -12.67 -8.17
CA GLU A 261 10.78 -11.43 -8.55
C GLU A 261 9.43 -11.66 -9.22
N GLY A 262 9.18 -12.91 -9.67
CA GLY A 262 7.90 -13.35 -10.19
C GLY A 262 6.84 -13.43 -9.09
N CYS A 263 5.60 -13.15 -9.46
CA CYS A 263 4.46 -13.37 -8.58
C CYS A 263 4.24 -14.89 -8.42
N GLU A 264 4.45 -15.44 -7.22
CA GLU A 264 4.11 -16.83 -6.93
C GLU A 264 2.60 -16.95 -6.73
N GLN A 265 1.87 -17.02 -7.85
CA GLN A 265 0.44 -17.30 -7.89
C GLN A 265 0.21 -18.79 -7.66
N MET A 266 -0.68 -19.14 -6.74
CA MET A 266 -1.05 -20.53 -6.51
C MET A 266 -2.00 -21.00 -7.63
N GLN A 267 -1.72 -22.18 -8.19
CA GLN A 267 -2.56 -22.81 -9.22
C GLN A 267 -3.92 -23.18 -8.60
N GLY A 268 -4.99 -22.57 -9.10
CA GLY A 268 -6.39 -22.84 -8.70
C GLY A 268 -7.21 -21.58 -8.45
N ASP A 269 -6.63 -20.56 -7.83
CA ASP A 269 -7.38 -19.33 -7.47
C ASP A 269 -7.47 -18.34 -8.63
N VAL A 270 -6.50 -18.34 -9.56
CA VAL A 270 -6.51 -17.44 -10.72
C VAL A 270 -7.72 -17.72 -11.61
N GLN A 271 -8.02 -19.00 -11.86
CA GLN A 271 -9.13 -19.38 -12.73
C GLN A 271 -10.48 -19.01 -12.09
N GLN A 272 -10.67 -19.26 -10.78
CA GLN A 272 -11.86 -18.79 -10.07
C GLN A 272 -11.98 -17.26 -10.02
N TYR A 273 -10.86 -16.55 -9.87
CA TYR A 273 -10.86 -15.09 -9.84
C TYR A 273 -11.18 -14.50 -11.21
N GLU A 274 -10.57 -15.03 -12.28
CA GLU A 274 -10.84 -14.63 -13.65
C GLU A 274 -12.27 -14.97 -14.07
N GLU A 275 -12.79 -16.14 -13.69
CA GLU A 275 -14.19 -16.54 -13.92
C GLU A 275 -15.16 -15.60 -13.20
N LYS A 276 -14.97 -15.34 -11.90
CA LYS A 276 -15.82 -14.37 -11.16
C LYS A 276 -15.73 -12.97 -11.74
N ARG A 277 -14.54 -12.54 -12.15
CA ARG A 277 -14.33 -11.24 -12.80
C ARG A 277 -15.02 -11.17 -14.16
N ALA A 278 -14.99 -12.25 -14.95
CA ALA A 278 -15.69 -12.35 -16.21
C ALA A 278 -17.21 -12.32 -16.00
N GLU A 279 -17.72 -13.04 -14.99
CA GLU A 279 -19.14 -13.06 -14.63
C GLU A 279 -19.63 -11.67 -14.19
N GLU A 280 -18.90 -10.98 -13.31
CA GLU A 280 -19.22 -9.61 -12.90
C GLU A 280 -19.20 -8.62 -14.07
N SER A 281 -18.27 -8.81 -15.01
CA SER A 281 -18.18 -7.99 -16.21
C SER A 281 -19.39 -8.21 -17.13
N LEU A 282 -19.83 -9.46 -17.30
CA LEU A 282 -21.04 -9.80 -18.07
C LEU A 282 -22.31 -9.25 -17.42
N ARG A 283 -22.44 -9.32 -16.09
CA ARG A 283 -23.59 -8.75 -15.36
C ARG A 283 -23.74 -7.24 -15.54
N ARG A 284 -22.63 -6.49 -15.70
CA ARG A 284 -22.69 -5.05 -15.97
C ARG A 284 -23.17 -4.72 -17.38
N ILE A 285 -22.93 -5.60 -18.35
CA ILE A 285 -23.40 -5.41 -19.73
C ILE A 285 -24.91 -5.69 -19.82
N PHE A 286 -25.40 -6.68 -19.06
CA PHE A 286 -26.79 -7.11 -19.05
C PHE A 286 -27.62 -6.50 -17.91
N VAL A 287 -27.45 -5.22 -17.59
CA VAL A 287 -28.45 -4.52 -16.77
C VAL A 287 -29.66 -4.26 -17.67
N PRO A 288 -30.81 -4.94 -17.47
CA PRO A 288 -31.98 -4.68 -18.28
C PRO A 288 -32.38 -3.22 -18.00
N GLN A 289 -32.47 -2.39 -19.04
CA GLN A 289 -33.18 -1.12 -18.90
C GLN A 289 -34.64 -1.46 -18.64
N SER A 290 -34.99 -1.65 -17.36
CA SER A 290 -36.37 -1.70 -16.92
C SER A 290 -36.96 -0.32 -17.17
N GLY A 291 -37.46 -0.16 -18.39
CA GLY A 291 -38.17 1.02 -18.83
C GLY A 291 -39.38 1.24 -17.92
N HIS A 292 -39.30 2.25 -17.08
CA HIS A 292 -40.49 2.98 -16.70
C HIS A 292 -40.96 3.76 -17.92
N GLY A 293 -41.76 3.07 -18.75
CA GLY A 293 -42.68 3.71 -19.67
C GLY A 293 -43.67 4.55 -18.86
N ARG A 294 -43.33 5.81 -18.61
CA ARG A 294 -44.35 6.84 -18.41
C ARG A 294 -44.96 7.13 -19.77
N VAL A 295 -46.21 6.72 -19.93
CA VAL A 295 -47.11 7.25 -20.95
C VAL A 295 -47.31 8.73 -20.64
N SER A 296 -46.46 9.59 -21.20
CA SER A 296 -46.70 11.03 -21.21
C SER A 296 -47.80 11.32 -22.23
N ARG A 297 -48.94 11.83 -21.76
CA ARG A 297 -49.96 12.42 -22.63
C ARG A 297 -49.31 13.50 -23.49
N ILE A 298 -49.53 13.39 -24.80
CA ILE A 298 -49.16 14.37 -25.81
C ILE A 298 -50.01 15.61 -25.59
N ASN A 299 -49.43 16.66 -25.01
CA ASN A 299 -49.86 18.03 -25.32
C ASN A 299 -48.96 18.52 -26.44
N LYS A 300 -49.56 18.73 -27.62
CA LYS A 300 -48.93 19.36 -28.78
C LYS A 300 -48.49 20.79 -28.42
N PRO A 301 -47.20 21.13 -28.48
CA PRO A 301 -46.78 22.51 -28.63
C PRO A 301 -46.89 22.94 -30.11
N PRO A 302 -47.11 24.24 -30.38
CA PRO A 302 -47.19 24.77 -31.72
C PRO A 302 -45.82 24.72 -32.43
N LEU A 303 -45.91 24.52 -33.75
CA LEU A 303 -44.80 24.52 -34.71
C LEU A 303 -43.98 25.81 -34.59
N ALA A 304 -42.72 25.68 -34.18
CA ALA A 304 -41.68 26.67 -34.45
C ALA A 304 -40.72 26.06 -35.48
N TYR A 305 -40.71 26.65 -36.67
CA TYR A 305 -39.70 26.45 -37.70
C TYR A 305 -38.32 26.78 -37.12
N PHE A 306 -37.35 25.87 -37.29
CA PHE A 306 -35.93 26.24 -37.18
C PHE A 306 -35.11 25.52 -38.25
N GLU A 307 -34.29 26.31 -38.93
CA GLU A 307 -33.62 26.01 -40.18
C GLU A 307 -32.40 25.09 -40.03
N ARG A 308 -32.10 24.42 -41.15
CA ARG A 308 -30.98 23.51 -41.37
C ARG A 308 -29.61 24.22 -41.26
N GLY A 309 -28.73 23.67 -40.43
CA GLY A 309 -27.28 23.88 -40.51
C GLY A 309 -26.55 22.54 -40.70
N ARG A 310 -26.12 22.24 -41.93
CA ARG A 310 -25.23 21.12 -42.29
C ARG A 310 -23.77 21.52 -42.07
N GLN A 311 -23.05 20.81 -41.21
CA GLN A 311 -21.58 20.61 -41.27
C GLN A 311 -21.36 19.21 -40.67
N GLY A 312 -20.77 18.20 -41.31
CA GLY A 312 -19.65 18.21 -42.25
C GLY A 312 -18.41 17.68 -41.53
N TYR A 313 -18.39 16.39 -41.15
CA TYR A 313 -17.20 15.76 -40.55
C TYR A 313 -16.53 14.84 -41.57
N THR A 314 -15.36 15.28 -42.01
CA THR A 314 -14.36 14.54 -42.80
C THR A 314 -13.56 13.62 -41.89
N SER A 315 -13.56 12.33 -42.24
CA SER A 315 -12.69 11.29 -41.67
C SER A 315 -11.28 11.42 -42.26
N CYS A 316 -10.26 11.57 -41.41
CA CYS A 316 -8.86 11.40 -41.80
C CYS A 316 -8.37 10.04 -41.28
N LEU A 317 -8.22 9.09 -42.20
CA LEU A 317 -7.47 7.86 -42.02
C LEU A 317 -5.99 8.18 -42.19
N THR A 318 -5.21 8.07 -41.11
CA THR A 318 -3.75 8.15 -41.16
C THR A 318 -3.17 6.75 -41.27
N THR A 319 -2.58 6.46 -42.43
CA THR A 319 -1.75 5.29 -42.73
C THR A 319 -0.46 5.35 -41.90
N ILE A 320 -0.19 4.31 -41.11
CA ILE A 320 1.12 4.10 -40.48
C ILE A 320 1.95 3.22 -41.42
N VAL A 321 3.04 3.79 -41.94
CA VAL A 321 4.09 3.08 -42.68
C VAL A 321 5.10 2.56 -41.66
N ALA A 322 5.29 1.24 -41.62
CA ALA A 322 6.35 0.60 -40.85
C ALA A 322 7.62 0.52 -41.71
N THR A 323 8.63 1.32 -41.38
CA THR A 323 10.01 1.12 -41.84
C THR A 323 10.75 0.37 -40.75
N GLY A 324 11.18 -0.84 -41.08
CA GLY A 324 12.11 -1.59 -40.25
C GLY A 324 13.51 -1.02 -40.36
N ASP A 325 14.28 -1.14 -39.27
CA ASP A 325 15.72 -1.13 -39.32
C ASP A 325 16.26 -2.12 -38.29
N ASN A 326 17.11 -3.01 -38.80
CA ASN A 326 17.96 -3.93 -38.06
C ASN A 326 18.99 -3.14 -37.25
N ASN A 327 19.26 -3.55 -36.02
CA ASN A 327 20.57 -3.30 -35.43
C ASN A 327 20.99 -4.46 -34.52
N GLU A 328 22.00 -5.16 -35.02
CA GLU A 328 22.94 -5.97 -34.26
C GLU A 328 23.60 -5.10 -33.19
N TYR A 329 23.67 -5.57 -31.95
CA TYR A 329 24.75 -5.18 -31.05
C TYR A 329 25.32 -6.39 -30.34
N SER A 330 26.64 -6.43 -30.43
CA SER A 330 27.61 -7.37 -29.93
C SER A 330 27.62 -7.45 -28.41
N VAL A 331 27.87 -8.67 -27.92
CA VAL A 331 28.25 -8.94 -26.54
C VAL A 331 29.76 -8.79 -26.43
N SER A 332 30.21 -7.84 -25.63
CA SER A 332 31.59 -7.79 -25.12
C SER A 332 31.52 -7.87 -23.60
N GLY A 333 32.09 -8.94 -23.04
CA GLY A 333 32.13 -9.20 -21.62
C GLY A 333 33.14 -8.33 -20.87
N PHE A 334 32.89 -8.21 -19.57
CA PHE A 334 33.87 -8.25 -18.49
C PHE A 334 33.21 -8.88 -17.27
#